data_AF-A0A529NRY0-F1
#
_entry.id   AF-A0A529NRY0-F1
#
_cell.length_a   1.000
_cell.length_b   1.000
_cell.length_c   1.000
_cell.angle_alpha   90.00
_cell.angle_beta   90.00
_cell.angle_gamma   90.00
#
_symmetry.space_group_name_H-M   'P 1'
#
loop_
_entity.id
_entity.type
_entity.pdbx_description
1 polymer ?
#
loop_
_entity_poly.entity_id
_entity_poly.type
_entity_poly.pdbx_seq_one_letter_code
_entity_poly.pdbx_strand_id
1 'polypeptide(L)'
;THSGLPLNRPVRVGDGVSPILITANDFAGAWAVDENGDPLLPTVPADPMQRIYALRAGVNIMMYMLTGNYKSDQVHVPVLLERLGQ
;
A
#
# COMPACT_ATOMS: atom_id res chain seq x y z
N THR A 1 26.11 39.08 12.33
CA THR A 1 25.58 38.12 13.33
C THR A 1 24.82 37.03 12.58
N HIS A 2 25.28 35.78 12.71
CA HIS A 2 24.90 34.57 11.96
C HIS A 2 23.38 34.28 11.96
N SER A 3 22.71 34.30 10.80
CA SER A 3 22.39 33.17 9.90
C SER A 3 21.43 32.11 10.48
N GLY A 4 20.16 32.21 10.08
CA GLY A 4 19.29 31.12 9.61
C GLY A 4 19.04 29.93 10.54
N LEU A 5 17.92 29.96 11.26
CA LEU A 5 17.30 28.73 11.75
C LEU A 5 16.56 28.06 10.57
N PRO A 6 16.88 26.81 10.17
CA PRO A 6 16.07 26.12 9.18
C PRO A 6 14.77 25.65 9.84
N LEU A 7 13.78 26.55 9.86
CA LEU A 7 12.35 26.22 10.00
C LEU A 7 11.89 25.57 8.70
N ASN A 8 12.34 24.34 8.44
CA ASN A 8 11.70 23.33 7.58
C ASN A 8 12.74 22.21 7.39
N ARG A 9 12.75 21.21 8.27
CA ARG A 9 13.30 19.92 7.87
C ARG A 9 12.17 19.26 7.08
N PRO A 10 12.20 19.27 5.73
CA PRO A 10 11.21 18.51 4.98
C PRO A 10 11.24 17.09 5.50
N VAL A 11 10.06 16.46 5.62
CA VAL A 11 9.95 15.01 5.79
C VAL A 11 10.95 14.42 4.81
N ARG A 12 11.99 13.75 5.31
CA ARG A 12 12.87 12.97 4.44
C ARG A 12 11.92 11.97 3.81
N VAL A 13 11.66 12.15 2.52
CA VAL A 13 10.96 11.17 1.70
C VAL A 13 11.85 9.94 1.75
N GLY A 14 11.64 9.08 2.73
CA GLY A 14 12.32 7.80 2.82
C GLY A 14 12.01 7.08 1.52
N ASP A 15 13.03 6.81 0.72
CA ASP A 15 13.05 5.96 -0.47
C ASP A 15 11.85 6.06 -1.44
N GLY A 16 11.14 7.19 -1.48
CA GLY A 16 9.93 7.37 -2.30
C GLY A 16 8.65 6.73 -1.75
N VAL A 17 8.62 6.33 -0.49
CA VAL A 17 7.44 5.71 0.15
C VAL A 17 6.60 6.69 0.97
N SER A 18 5.30 6.48 0.97
CA SER A 18 4.32 7.27 1.72
C SER A 18 4.39 6.87 3.20
N PRO A 19 4.73 7.79 4.12
CA PRO A 19 4.89 7.46 5.54
C PRO A 19 3.54 7.29 6.27
N ILE A 20 2.44 7.74 5.68
CA ILE A 20 1.10 7.69 6.26
C ILE A 20 0.11 7.28 5.17
N LEU A 21 -0.78 6.34 5.49
CA LEU A 21 -1.91 5.93 4.66
C LEU A 21 -3.21 6.25 5.40
N ILE A 22 -4.09 7.03 4.77
CA ILE A 22 -5.41 7.37 5.30
C ILE A 22 -6.46 6.88 4.30
N THR A 23 -7.49 6.21 4.80
CA THR A 23 -8.58 5.64 3.99
C THR A 23 -9.91 5.83 4.72
N ALA A 24 -10.99 6.05 3.95
CA ALA A 24 -12.35 6.06 4.48
C ALA A 24 -12.96 4.64 4.59
N ASN A 25 -12.29 3.64 3.99
CA ASN A 25 -12.74 2.25 4.03
C ASN A 25 -12.29 1.58 5.33
N ASP A 26 -13.20 0.87 5.99
CA ASP A 26 -12.88 0.04 7.16
C ASP A 26 -12.23 -1.29 6.74
N PHE A 27 -10.94 -1.23 6.43
CA PHE A 27 -10.15 -2.42 6.13
C PHE A 27 -10.01 -3.35 7.34
N ALA A 28 -9.92 -2.80 8.55
CA ALA A 28 -9.80 -3.61 9.76
C ALA A 28 -11.02 -4.50 9.95
N GLY A 29 -12.23 -3.95 9.79
CA GLY A 29 -13.46 -4.74 9.83
C GLY A 29 -13.57 -5.73 8.67
N ALA A 30 -13.08 -5.38 7.47
CA ALA A 30 -13.05 -6.30 6.34
C ALA A 30 -12.05 -7.47 6.51
N TRP A 31 -11.01 -7.31 7.34
CA TRP A 31 -10.00 -8.34 7.62
C TRP A 31 -10.29 -9.14 8.89
N ALA A 32 -11.19 -8.67 9.74
CA ALA A 32 -11.54 -9.32 10.99
C ALA A 32 -12.21 -10.69 10.73
N VAL A 33 -11.65 -11.74 11.31
CA VAL A 33 -12.13 -13.13 11.23
C VAL A 33 -12.18 -13.75 12.62
N ASP A 34 -13.06 -14.73 12.81
CA ASP A 34 -13.13 -15.55 14.02
C ASP A 34 -12.09 -16.69 13.99
N GLU A 35 -12.14 -17.58 15.00
CA GLU A 35 -11.24 -18.72 15.11
C GLU A 35 -11.45 -19.78 14.01
N ASN A 36 -12.63 -19.81 13.38
CA ASN A 36 -12.96 -20.69 12.26
C ASN A 36 -12.56 -20.08 10.91
N GLY A 37 -12.13 -18.82 10.89
CA GLY A 37 -11.80 -18.07 9.68
C GLY A 37 -13.02 -17.39 9.04
N ASP A 38 -14.17 -17.40 9.70
CA ASP A 38 -15.37 -16.75 9.22
C ASP A 38 -15.30 -15.22 9.47
N PRO A 39 -15.77 -14.40 8.52
CA PRO A 39 -15.78 -12.96 8.70
C PRO A 39 -16.58 -12.48 9.91
N LEU A 40 -15.97 -11.64 10.76
CA LEU A 40 -16.63 -11.07 11.94
C LEU A 40 -17.62 -9.94 11.61
N LEU A 41 -17.35 -9.18 10.56
CA LEU A 41 -18.14 -8.01 10.17
C LEU A 41 -18.49 -8.06 8.68
N PRO A 42 -19.70 -7.67 8.25
CA PRO A 42 -20.04 -7.59 6.83
C PRO A 42 -19.33 -6.42 6.15
N THR A 43 -19.16 -6.51 4.83
CA THR A 43 -18.78 -5.34 4.00
C THR A 43 -19.99 -4.45 3.75
N VAL A 44 -19.76 -3.16 3.47
CA VAL A 44 -20.81 -2.21 3.09
C VAL A 44 -20.44 -1.58 1.74
N PRO A 45 -21.26 -1.76 0.68
CA PRO A 45 -22.37 -2.72 0.60
C PRO A 45 -21.90 -4.17 0.78
N ALA A 46 -22.82 -5.08 1.12
CA ALA A 46 -22.49 -6.48 1.32
C ALA A 46 -22.18 -7.15 -0.03
N ASP A 47 -20.88 -7.26 -0.32
CA ASP A 47 -20.35 -7.89 -1.53
C ASP A 47 -19.14 -8.78 -1.16
N PRO A 48 -19.19 -10.09 -1.45
CA PRO A 48 -18.04 -10.98 -1.29
C PRO A 48 -16.79 -10.51 -2.04
N MET A 49 -16.96 -9.90 -3.22
CA MET A 49 -15.83 -9.39 -4.01
C MET A 49 -15.14 -8.22 -3.32
N GLN A 50 -15.89 -7.35 -2.64
CA GLN A 50 -15.32 -6.25 -1.86
C GLN A 50 -14.38 -6.76 -0.76
N ARG A 51 -14.69 -7.90 -0.13
CA ARG A 51 -13.79 -8.53 0.86
C ARG A 51 -12.51 -9.05 0.21
N ILE A 52 -12.62 -9.70 -0.96
CA ILE A 52 -11.45 -10.17 -1.71
C ILE A 52 -10.54 -8.98 -2.07
N TYR A 53 -11.12 -7.86 -2.51
CA TYR A 53 -10.36 -6.65 -2.80
C TYR A 53 -9.73 -6.04 -1.53
N ALA A 54 -10.41 -6.06 -0.39
CA ALA A 54 -9.83 -5.63 0.88
C ALA A 54 -8.62 -6.48 1.26
N LEU A 55 -8.68 -7.82 1.13
CA LEU A 55 -7.54 -8.70 1.39
C LEU A 55 -6.36 -8.40 0.44
N ARG A 56 -6.64 -8.22 -0.86
CA ARG A 56 -5.62 -7.83 -1.85
C ARG A 56 -5.01 -6.46 -1.54
N ALA A 57 -5.81 -5.51 -1.06
CA ALA A 57 -5.32 -4.22 -0.61
C ALA A 57 -4.38 -4.38 0.58
N GLY A 58 -4.74 -5.18 1.58
CA GLY A 58 -3.88 -5.47 2.73
C GLY A 58 -2.53 -6.04 2.34
N VAL A 59 -2.50 -7.05 1.47
CA VAL A 59 -1.24 -7.62 0.94
C VAL A 59 -0.43 -6.55 0.20
N ASN A 60 -1.06 -5.74 -0.65
CA ASN A 60 -0.37 -4.67 -1.35
C ASN A 60 0.21 -3.60 -0.41
N ILE A 61 -0.52 -3.27 0.66
CA ILE A 61 -0.05 -2.32 1.69
C ILE A 61 1.18 -2.90 2.40
N MET A 62 1.13 -4.16 2.83
CA MET A 62 2.27 -4.82 3.48
C MET A 62 3.47 -4.88 2.56
N MET A 63 3.28 -5.25 1.29
CA MET A 63 4.35 -5.23 0.30
C MET A 63 4.92 -3.82 0.14
N TYR A 64 4.07 -2.81 -0.05
CA TYR A 64 4.51 -1.42 -0.15
C TYR A 64 5.30 -0.96 1.08
N MET A 65 4.84 -1.28 2.29
CA MET A 65 5.53 -0.89 3.53
C MET A 65 6.87 -1.58 3.70
N LEU A 66 6.97 -2.87 3.37
CA LEU A 66 8.16 -3.68 3.63
C LEU A 66 9.23 -3.57 2.54
N THR A 67 8.83 -3.23 1.33
CA THR A 67 9.73 -3.23 0.17
C THR A 67 9.82 -1.87 -0.51
N GLY A 68 8.87 -0.98 -0.24
CA GLY A 68 8.77 0.36 -0.80
C GLY A 68 8.45 0.40 -2.28
N ASN A 69 9.40 -0.01 -3.10
CA ASN A 69 9.41 0.17 -4.53
C ASN A 69 8.93 -1.06 -5.32
N TYR A 70 8.24 -2.04 -4.72
CA TYR A 70 7.91 -3.29 -5.42
C TYR A 70 7.13 -3.13 -6.73
N LYS A 71 6.34 -2.05 -6.86
CA LYS A 71 5.64 -1.73 -8.10
C LYS A 71 6.46 -0.86 -9.06
N SER A 72 7.53 -0.24 -8.59
CA SER A 72 8.46 0.48 -9.45
C SER A 72 9.17 -0.47 -10.41
N ASP A 73 9.30 -1.76 -10.09
CA ASP A 73 9.83 -2.75 -11.04
C ASP A 73 8.91 -2.95 -12.26
N GLN A 74 7.59 -2.72 -12.11
CA GLN A 74 6.64 -2.87 -13.23
C GLN A 74 6.86 -1.85 -14.35
N VAL A 75 7.36 -0.65 -14.04
CA VAL A 75 7.63 0.38 -15.07
C VAL A 75 8.73 -0.06 -16.04
N HIS A 76 9.58 -1.00 -15.63
CA HIS A 76 10.67 -1.54 -16.43
C HIS A 76 10.25 -2.75 -17.27
N VAL A 77 9.07 -3.34 -17.06
CA VAL A 77 8.63 -4.53 -17.81
C VAL A 77 8.62 -4.31 -19.34
N PRO A 78 8.12 -3.19 -19.89
CA PRO A 78 8.14 -2.98 -21.34
C PRO A 78 9.55 -3.02 -21.93
N VAL A 79 10.53 -2.39 -21.26
CA VAL A 79 11.92 -2.37 -21.75
C VAL A 79 12.62 -3.73 -21.65
N LEU A 80 12.24 -4.54 -20.65
CA LEU A 80 12.76 -5.91 -20.51
C LEU A 80 12.20 -6.84 -21.61
N LEU A 81 10.93 -6.66 -21.98
CA LEU A 81 10.31 -7.43 -23.06
C LEU A 81 10.89 -7.06 -24.44
N GLU A 82 11.20 -5.79 -24.69
CA GLU A 82 11.90 -5.36 -25.92
C GLU A 82 13.28 -6.00 -26.08
N ARG A 83 14.02 -6.18 -24.97
CA ARG A 83 15.37 -6.77 -24.98
C ARG A 83 15.39 -8.29 -25.12
N LEU A 84 14.32 -8.99 -24.75
CA LEU A 84 14.19 -10.45 -24.92
C LEU A 84 13.70 -10.85 -26.32
N GLY A 85 13.12 -9.90 -27.07
CA GLY A 85 12.71 -10.08 -28.47
C GLY A 85 13.79 -9.75 -29.51
N GLN A 86 14.98 -9.34 -29.06
CA GLN A 86 16.22 -9.27 -29.84
C GLN A 86 17.07 -10.51 -29.58
#